data_AF-A0A397S2W4-F1
#
_entry.id   AF-A0A397S2W4-F1
#
_cell.length_a   1.000
_cell.length_b   1.000
_cell.length_c   1.000
_cell.angle_alpha   90.00
_cell.angle_beta   90.00
_cell.angle_gamma   90.00
#
_symmetry.space_group_name_H-M   'P 1'
#
loop_
_entity.id
_entity.type
_entity.pdbx_description
1 polymer ?
#
loop_
_entity_poly.entity_id
_entity_poly.type
_entity_poly.pdbx_seq_one_letter_code
_entity_poly.pdbx_strand_id
1 'polypeptide(L)'
;MKKAKSLITKNIGFKTRSSVETIKNTTDSSKVMKSMQPFERKYDANKGVANVDQIKAIAIGILFMSKNDDDFTYTASVINTDDGNIGFTAAHCLYDHKTQSYFDNVMFSPEYDNGQLGPLGVVPIAKMVVTNEFLNNNDNEFDWGMMLFNFNMDGHPLKYFTGALGWQFQAENNVPTTFRGYPDGGELANCPNDGLTLCT
;
A
#
# COMPACT_ATOMS: atom_id res chain seq x y z
N MET A 1 10.26 30.85 -41.30
CA MET A 1 10.32 30.06 -40.05
C MET A 1 10.10 31.02 -38.87
N LYS A 2 8.96 30.91 -38.17
CA LYS A 2 8.64 31.77 -37.01
C LYS A 2 9.23 31.14 -35.74
N LYS A 3 10.07 31.86 -34.99
CA LYS A 3 10.58 31.42 -33.68
C LYS A 3 9.44 31.39 -32.67
N ALA A 4 9.22 30.25 -32.02
CA ALA A 4 8.29 30.11 -30.91
C ALA A 4 8.87 30.79 -29.65
N LYS A 5 8.01 31.52 -28.91
CA LYS A 5 8.34 32.09 -27.59
C LYS A 5 8.41 30.97 -26.54
N SER A 6 9.39 31.07 -25.64
CA SER A 6 9.53 30.20 -24.47
C SER A 6 8.33 30.37 -23.52
N LEU A 7 7.70 29.25 -23.15
CA LEU A 7 6.66 29.18 -22.13
C LEU A 7 7.31 29.23 -20.74
N ILE A 8 7.01 30.29 -19.98
CA ILE A 8 7.41 30.44 -18.59
C ILE A 8 6.43 29.62 -17.74
N THR A 9 6.88 28.51 -17.18
CA THR A 9 6.12 27.75 -16.18
C THR A 9 6.11 28.53 -14.87
N LYS A 10 4.95 29.03 -14.47
CA LYS A 10 4.74 29.59 -13.12
C LYS A 10 4.77 28.44 -12.11
N ASN A 11 5.73 28.46 -11.19
CA ASN A 11 5.70 27.61 -9.99
C ASN A 11 4.47 27.98 -9.15
N ILE A 12 3.43 27.14 -9.21
CA ILE A 12 2.33 27.19 -8.25
C ILE A 12 2.83 26.43 -7.03
N GLY A 13 3.35 27.16 -6.05
CA GLY A 13 3.74 26.60 -4.77
C GLY A 13 2.55 25.90 -4.09
N PHE A 14 2.76 24.66 -3.67
CA PHE A 14 1.81 23.91 -2.86
C PHE A 14 1.57 24.65 -1.54
N LYS A 15 0.40 25.29 -1.40
CA LYS A 15 -0.09 25.75 -0.10
C LYS A 15 -0.63 24.55 0.67
N THR A 16 0.09 24.13 1.71
CA THR A 16 -0.41 23.17 2.70
C THR A 16 -1.60 23.79 3.45
N ARG A 17 -2.82 23.31 3.19
CA ARG A 17 -3.98 23.60 4.03
C ARG A 17 -4.01 22.63 5.22
N SER A 18 -3.94 23.22 6.41
CA SER A 18 -3.92 22.56 7.72
C SER A 18 -5.30 22.03 8.12
N SER A 19 -5.76 20.98 7.46
CA SER A 19 -6.89 20.17 7.93
C SER A 19 -6.53 18.70 7.78
N VAL A 20 -5.55 18.25 8.57
CA VAL A 20 -5.19 16.84 8.71
C VAL A 20 -5.67 16.44 10.09
N GLU A 21 -6.79 15.72 10.17
CA GLU A 21 -7.20 15.09 11.42
C GLU A 21 -6.18 14.00 11.77
N THR A 22 -5.73 14.03 13.02
CA THR A 22 -4.75 13.06 13.55
C THR A 22 -5.51 11.79 13.94
N ILE A 23 -5.18 10.68 13.28
CA ILE A 23 -5.74 9.36 13.59
C ILE A 23 -5.29 8.96 15.00
N LYS A 24 -6.24 8.63 15.88
CA LYS A 24 -5.95 8.15 17.23
C LYS A 24 -5.70 6.64 17.18
N ASN A 25 -4.44 6.22 17.24
CA ASN A 25 -4.10 4.83 17.53
C ASN A 25 -4.33 4.55 19.02
N THR A 26 -5.41 3.84 19.37
CA THR A 26 -5.78 3.50 20.76
C THR A 26 -5.34 2.10 21.18
N THR A 27 -4.67 1.33 20.32
CA THR A 27 -4.33 -0.07 20.59
C THR A 27 -2.90 -0.22 21.12
N ASP A 28 -2.78 -0.74 22.34
CA ASP A 28 -1.51 -1.06 22.99
C ASP A 28 -0.74 -2.14 22.20
N SER A 29 0.28 -1.71 21.46
CA SER A 29 1.13 -2.57 20.61
C SER A 29 1.95 -3.60 21.42
N SER A 30 1.90 -3.54 22.76
CA SER A 30 2.67 -4.42 23.66
C SER A 30 2.31 -5.91 23.55
N LYS A 31 1.08 -6.25 23.11
CA LYS A 31 0.67 -7.65 22.90
C LYS A 31 1.19 -8.25 21.59
N VAL A 32 1.29 -7.45 20.53
CA VAL A 32 1.81 -7.90 19.21
C VAL A 32 3.33 -8.03 19.25
N MET A 33 4.01 -7.11 19.94
CA MET A 33 5.48 -7.12 20.09
C MET A 33 6.01 -8.31 20.90
N LYS A 34 5.23 -8.87 21.83
CA LYS A 34 5.65 -10.04 22.65
C LYS A 34 5.68 -11.37 21.88
N SER A 35 5.10 -11.41 20.69
CA SER A 35 5.03 -12.59 19.83
C SER A 35 6.07 -12.61 18.70
N MET A 36 6.87 -11.54 18.55
CA MET A 36 7.91 -11.47 17.53
C MET A 36 9.06 -12.43 17.89
N GLN A 37 9.20 -13.48 17.10
CA GLN A 37 10.41 -14.30 17.06
C GLN A 37 11.61 -13.41 16.68
N PRO A 38 12.84 -13.72 17.17
CA PRO A 38 14.03 -13.01 16.73
C PRO A 38 14.11 -13.01 15.20
N PHE A 39 14.25 -11.82 14.61
CA PHE A 39 14.45 -11.65 13.18
C PHE A 39 15.70 -12.44 12.75
N GLU A 40 15.51 -13.62 12.17
CA GLU A 40 16.57 -14.27 11.43
C GLU A 40 16.86 -13.42 10.20
N ARG A 41 18.09 -12.90 10.13
CA ARG A 41 18.67 -12.16 9.01
C ARG A 41 18.55 -12.99 7.72
N LYS A 42 17.40 -12.94 7.04
CA LYS A 42 17.25 -13.48 5.68
C LYS A 42 17.56 -12.47 4.57
N TYR A 43 17.79 -11.22 4.95
CA TYR A 43 18.24 -10.14 4.06
C TYR A 43 19.68 -9.75 4.41
N ASP A 44 20.62 -10.67 4.18
CA ASP A 44 22.04 -10.33 4.17
C ASP A 44 22.35 -9.75 2.78
N ALA A 45 22.43 -8.43 2.67
CA ALA A 45 22.61 -7.68 1.42
C ALA A 45 23.93 -8.02 0.66
N ASN A 46 24.73 -8.95 1.18
CA ASN A 46 26.02 -9.37 0.64
C ASN A 46 26.05 -10.80 0.06
N LYS A 47 24.91 -11.49 -0.08
CA LYS A 47 24.88 -12.79 -0.76
C LYS A 47 23.78 -12.92 -1.80
N GLY A 48 24.20 -12.93 -3.06
CA GLY A 48 23.50 -13.63 -4.14
C GLY A 48 22.89 -12.71 -5.18
N VAL A 49 23.30 -12.92 -6.44
CA VAL A 49 22.62 -12.40 -7.62
C VAL A 49 21.16 -12.84 -7.56
N ALA A 50 20.24 -11.87 -7.55
CA ALA A 50 18.81 -12.13 -7.56
C ALA A 50 18.44 -13.02 -8.76
N ASN A 51 17.79 -14.15 -8.50
CA ASN A 51 17.23 -15.00 -9.54
C ASN A 51 16.01 -14.28 -10.14
N VAL A 52 16.13 -13.85 -11.40
CA VAL A 52 15.19 -12.95 -12.09
C VAL A 52 13.78 -13.56 -12.24
N ASP A 53 13.67 -14.89 -12.18
CA ASP A 53 12.40 -15.62 -12.33
C ASP A 53 11.55 -15.70 -11.05
N GLN A 54 12.07 -15.21 -9.93
CA GLN A 54 11.34 -15.12 -8.68
C GLN A 54 11.43 -13.68 -8.17
N ILE A 55 10.84 -12.74 -8.91
CA ILE A 55 10.35 -11.50 -8.31
C ILE A 55 9.26 -11.92 -7.33
N LYS A 56 9.67 -12.39 -6.14
CA LYS A 56 8.77 -12.47 -5.01
C LYS A 56 8.11 -11.11 -4.94
N ALA A 57 6.79 -11.09 -4.95
CA ALA A 57 6.02 -9.85 -4.86
C ALA A 57 6.08 -9.32 -3.43
N ILE A 58 7.29 -9.10 -2.90
CA ILE A 58 7.56 -8.68 -1.53
C ILE A 58 6.95 -7.29 -1.27
N ALA A 59 6.86 -6.48 -2.32
CA ALA A 59 6.18 -5.20 -2.29
C ALA A 59 4.64 -5.31 -2.18
N ILE A 60 4.04 -6.48 -2.42
CA ILE A 60 2.60 -6.71 -2.32
C ILE A 60 2.28 -7.38 -0.98
N GLY A 61 1.21 -6.93 -0.34
CA GLY A 61 0.81 -7.43 0.96
C GLY A 61 -0.67 -7.23 1.21
N ILE A 62 -1.13 -7.87 2.28
CA ILE A 62 -2.51 -7.73 2.76
C ILE A 62 -2.59 -6.51 3.68
N LEU A 63 -3.70 -5.79 3.62
CA LEU A 63 -4.10 -4.79 4.60
C LEU A 63 -5.08 -5.43 5.58
N PHE A 64 -4.85 -5.21 6.86
CA PHE A 64 -5.80 -5.47 7.94
C PHE A 64 -6.32 -4.14 8.46
N MET A 65 -7.63 -4.05 8.68
CA MET A 65 -8.26 -2.84 9.21
C MET A 65 -9.59 -3.17 9.85
N SER A 66 -10.13 -2.22 10.62
CA SER A 66 -11.39 -2.39 11.34
C SER A 66 -12.33 -1.21 11.11
N LYS A 67 -13.64 -1.45 11.19
CA LYS A 67 -14.67 -0.41 11.27
C LYS A 67 -15.86 -0.88 12.08
N ASN A 68 -16.30 -0.12 13.07
CA ASN A 68 -17.45 -0.46 13.93
C ASN A 68 -17.39 -1.90 14.49
N ASP A 69 -16.22 -2.30 15.00
CA ASP A 69 -15.93 -3.65 15.52
C ASP A 69 -15.92 -4.80 14.48
N ASP A 70 -16.12 -4.50 13.19
CA ASP A 70 -15.91 -5.44 12.09
C ASP A 70 -14.48 -5.34 11.54
N ASP A 71 -13.89 -6.47 11.17
CA ASP A 71 -12.57 -6.56 10.55
C ASP A 71 -12.68 -6.74 9.03
N PHE A 72 -11.77 -6.11 8.30
CA PHE A 72 -11.71 -6.13 6.84
C PHE A 72 -10.29 -6.40 6.36
N THR A 73 -10.20 -7.06 5.21
CA THR A 73 -8.93 -7.32 4.53
C THR A 73 -8.95 -6.83 3.10
N TYR A 74 -7.86 -6.19 2.69
CA TYR A 74 -7.67 -5.71 1.32
C TYR A 74 -6.27 -6.01 0.83
N THR A 75 -5.98 -5.75 -0.45
CA THR A 75 -4.63 -5.85 -1.00
C THR A 75 -4.02 -4.47 -1.16
N ALA A 76 -2.74 -4.33 -0.87
CA ALA A 76 -1.99 -3.14 -1.22
C ALA A 76 -0.58 -3.45 -1.70
N SER A 77 0.10 -2.43 -2.22
CA SER A 77 1.50 -2.54 -2.61
C SER A 77 2.32 -1.33 -2.17
N VAL A 78 3.61 -1.55 -1.93
CA VAL A 78 4.63 -0.50 -1.78
C VAL A 78 4.96 0.03 -3.17
N ILE A 79 4.88 1.35 -3.36
CA ILE A 79 5.18 2.01 -4.64
C ILE A 79 6.44 2.86 -4.57
N ASN A 80 7.12 2.97 -5.71
CA ASN A 80 8.40 3.66 -5.77
C ASN A 80 8.21 5.18 -5.65
N THR A 81 8.62 5.71 -4.51
CA THR A 81 8.60 7.14 -4.16
C THR A 81 9.92 7.51 -3.48
N ASP A 82 10.27 8.79 -3.47
CA ASP A 82 11.52 9.26 -2.87
C ASP A 82 11.63 8.89 -1.39
N ASP A 83 10.55 9.16 -0.62
CA ASP A 83 10.41 8.81 0.80
C ASP A 83 10.49 7.30 1.05
N GLY A 84 9.96 6.48 0.14
CA GLY A 84 10.09 5.03 0.18
C GLY A 84 9.19 4.32 1.17
N ASN A 85 8.30 5.05 1.85
CA ASN A 85 7.26 4.51 2.73
C ASN A 85 5.85 4.78 2.19
N ILE A 86 5.67 4.90 0.88
CA ILE A 86 4.35 5.10 0.28
C ILE A 86 3.79 3.79 -0.28
N GLY A 87 2.54 3.52 0.04
CA GLY A 87 1.75 2.44 -0.52
C GLY A 87 0.58 2.92 -1.37
N PHE A 88 0.05 2.01 -2.17
CA PHE A 88 -1.07 2.22 -3.08
C PHE A 88 -2.11 1.09 -2.94
N THR A 89 -3.38 1.46 -2.98
CA THR A 89 -4.54 0.57 -2.94
C THR A 89 -5.77 1.26 -3.55
N ALA A 90 -6.92 0.59 -3.62
CA ALA A 90 -8.19 1.23 -3.97
C ALA A 90 -8.65 2.20 -2.87
N ALA A 91 -9.38 3.25 -3.23
CA ALA A 91 -9.83 4.26 -2.28
C ALA A 91 -10.86 3.70 -1.29
N HIS A 92 -11.75 2.84 -1.76
CA HIS A 92 -12.74 2.16 -0.91
C HIS A 92 -12.10 1.22 0.12
N CYS A 93 -10.84 0.83 -0.05
CA CYS A 93 -10.08 0.10 0.97
C CYS A 93 -9.59 1.01 2.09
N LEU A 94 -9.58 2.33 1.91
CA LEU A 94 -9.09 3.29 2.90
C LEU A 94 -10.22 4.10 3.52
N TYR A 95 -11.29 4.36 2.77
CA TYR A 95 -12.39 5.22 3.17
C TYR A 95 -13.75 4.54 2.99
N ASP A 96 -14.55 4.53 4.06
CA ASP A 96 -15.90 3.99 4.06
C ASP A 96 -16.94 5.10 3.89
N HIS A 97 -17.64 5.10 2.76
CA HIS A 97 -18.72 6.04 2.47
C HIS A 97 -19.97 5.84 3.33
N LYS A 98 -20.19 4.67 3.93
CA LYS A 98 -21.34 4.44 4.82
C LYS A 98 -21.19 5.21 6.12
N THR A 99 -19.99 5.19 6.70
CA THR A 99 -19.66 5.93 7.92
C THR A 99 -19.05 7.31 7.67
N GLN A 100 -18.74 7.65 6.42
CA GLN A 100 -18.10 8.91 6.02
C GLN A 100 -16.76 9.14 6.74
N SER A 101 -15.94 8.09 6.84
CA SER A 101 -14.66 8.17 7.52
C SER A 101 -13.67 7.11 7.04
N TYR A 102 -12.38 7.35 7.30
CA TYR A 102 -11.34 6.35 7.03
C TYR A 102 -11.50 5.12 7.94
N PHE A 103 -10.98 3.98 7.49
CA PHE A 103 -10.89 2.78 8.33
C PHE A 103 -9.94 2.98 9.52
N ASP A 104 -10.19 2.22 10.58
CA ASP A 104 -9.43 2.26 11.83
C ASP A 104 -8.39 1.13 11.87
N ASN A 105 -7.35 1.26 12.71
CA ASN A 105 -6.32 0.24 12.93
C ASN A 105 -5.68 -0.34 11.64
N VAL A 106 -5.43 0.50 10.64
CA VAL A 106 -4.93 0.04 9.34
C VAL A 106 -3.46 -0.40 9.42
N MET A 107 -3.21 -1.65 9.05
CA MET A 107 -1.91 -2.32 9.11
C MET A 107 -1.63 -3.06 7.80
N PHE A 108 -0.37 -3.12 7.38
CA PHE A 108 0.07 -3.79 6.16
C PHE A 108 1.04 -4.93 6.46
N SER A 109 0.84 -6.12 5.89
CA SER A 109 1.80 -7.23 5.97
C SER A 109 2.32 -7.59 4.57
N PRO A 110 3.55 -7.18 4.20
CA PRO A 110 4.20 -7.64 2.98
C PRO A 110 4.50 -9.14 3.06
N GLU A 111 4.49 -9.84 1.92
CA GLU A 111 4.68 -11.31 1.87
C GLU A 111 3.74 -12.10 2.79
N TYR A 112 2.54 -11.58 3.07
CA TYR A 112 1.53 -12.39 3.74
C TYR A 112 1.16 -13.58 2.84
N ASP A 113 1.05 -14.77 3.41
CA ASP A 113 0.65 -15.94 2.64
C ASP A 113 -0.05 -16.96 3.54
N ASN A 114 -1.27 -17.32 3.17
CA ASN A 114 -2.04 -18.41 3.78
C ASN A 114 -2.07 -18.34 5.32
N GLY A 115 -2.44 -17.17 5.87
CA GLY A 115 -2.51 -16.97 7.33
C GLY A 115 -1.19 -16.60 8.00
N GLN A 116 -0.06 -16.64 7.28
CA GLN A 116 1.26 -16.36 7.83
C GLN A 116 1.68 -14.92 7.52
N LEU A 117 2.10 -14.21 8.56
CA LEU A 117 2.75 -12.91 8.41
C LEU A 117 4.11 -13.08 7.73
N GLY A 118 4.47 -12.10 6.90
CA GLY A 118 5.79 -12.03 6.31
C GLY A 118 6.89 -11.69 7.33
N PRO A 119 8.16 -11.66 6.91
CA PRO A 119 9.30 -11.45 7.81
C PRO A 119 9.30 -10.11 8.55
N LEU A 120 8.63 -9.08 8.00
CA LEU A 120 8.49 -7.76 8.63
C LEU A 120 7.29 -7.67 9.56
N GLY A 121 6.49 -8.74 9.70
CA GLY A 121 5.26 -8.74 10.47
C GLY A 121 4.23 -7.78 9.89
N VAL A 122 3.65 -6.95 10.75
CA VAL A 122 2.69 -5.91 10.37
C VAL A 122 3.31 -4.52 10.48
N VAL A 123 3.05 -3.68 9.48
CA VAL A 123 3.53 -2.31 9.36
C VAL A 123 2.35 -1.35 9.52
N PRO A 124 2.32 -0.50 10.56
CA PRO A 124 1.25 0.45 10.75
C PRO A 124 1.18 1.53 9.67
N ILE A 125 -0.02 1.99 9.36
CA ILE A 125 -0.23 3.15 8.50
C ILE A 125 -0.31 4.44 9.32
N ALA A 126 0.52 5.43 8.99
CA ALA A 126 0.54 6.74 9.62
C ALA A 126 -0.52 7.70 9.04
N LYS A 127 -0.77 7.60 7.73
CA LYS A 127 -1.67 8.51 7.02
C LYS A 127 -2.27 7.82 5.81
N MET A 128 -3.53 8.14 5.51
CA MET A 128 -4.23 7.72 4.31
C MET A 128 -4.72 8.95 3.56
N VAL A 129 -4.75 8.87 2.23
CA VAL A 129 -5.27 9.91 1.36
C VAL A 129 -6.02 9.25 0.21
N VAL A 130 -7.26 9.67 -0.01
CA VAL A 130 -8.04 9.40 -1.21
C VAL A 130 -8.25 10.69 -1.99
N THR A 131 -8.68 10.57 -3.25
CA THR A 131 -9.02 11.71 -4.10
C THR A 131 -10.25 12.45 -3.57
N ASN A 132 -10.42 13.72 -3.93
CA ASN A 132 -11.61 14.48 -3.53
C ASN A 132 -12.85 13.98 -4.28
N GLU A 133 -12.65 13.51 -5.51
CA GLU A 133 -13.67 12.96 -6.38
C GLU A 133 -14.28 11.71 -5.75
N PHE A 134 -13.44 10.78 -5.27
CA PHE A 134 -13.90 9.65 -4.48
C PHE A 134 -14.57 10.13 -3.19
N LEU A 135 -13.87 10.93 -2.37
CA LEU A 135 -14.35 11.36 -1.05
C LEU A 135 -15.74 12.02 -1.07
N ASN A 136 -16.03 12.84 -2.09
CA ASN A 136 -17.28 13.61 -2.15
C ASN A 136 -18.38 12.92 -2.96
N ASN A 137 -18.03 12.11 -3.96
CA ASN A 137 -19.01 11.60 -4.93
C ASN A 137 -19.05 10.07 -5.02
N ASN A 138 -18.17 9.35 -4.30
CA ASN A 138 -17.96 7.91 -4.45
C ASN A 138 -17.75 7.53 -5.93
N ASP A 139 -16.93 8.33 -6.62
CA ASP A 139 -16.68 8.18 -8.06
C ASP A 139 -15.71 7.02 -8.33
N ASN A 140 -16.21 5.99 -9.01
CA ASN A 140 -15.44 4.79 -9.34
C ASN A 140 -14.24 5.07 -10.26
N GLU A 141 -14.25 6.16 -11.03
CA GLU A 141 -13.08 6.54 -11.85
C GLU A 141 -11.88 6.94 -10.98
N PHE A 142 -12.16 7.37 -9.74
CA PHE A 142 -11.16 7.84 -8.79
C PHE A 142 -11.01 6.93 -7.57
N ASP A 143 -11.41 5.66 -7.68
CA ASP A 143 -11.28 4.62 -6.65
C ASP A 143 -9.83 4.13 -6.48
N TRP A 144 -8.94 5.06 -6.16
CA TRP A 144 -7.55 4.81 -5.84
C TRP A 144 -7.08 5.74 -4.72
N GLY A 145 -6.18 5.21 -3.89
CA GLY A 145 -5.70 5.90 -2.70
C GLY A 145 -4.24 5.56 -2.40
N MET A 146 -3.63 6.41 -1.57
CA MET A 146 -2.27 6.23 -1.11
C MET A 146 -2.21 6.25 0.40
N MET A 147 -1.24 5.55 0.95
CA MET A 147 -0.96 5.57 2.38
C MET A 147 0.52 5.71 2.69
N LEU A 148 0.82 6.34 3.83
CA LEU A 148 2.16 6.45 4.38
C LEU A 148 2.35 5.35 5.43
N PHE A 149 3.30 4.46 5.19
CA PHE A 149 3.74 3.47 6.17
C PHE A 149 4.52 4.15 7.29
N ASN A 150 4.17 3.85 8.54
CA ASN A 150 4.96 4.23 9.71
C ASN A 150 6.11 3.23 9.87
N PHE A 151 7.12 3.35 9.00
CA PHE A 151 8.21 2.40 8.96
C PHE A 151 9.57 3.08 8.88
N ASN A 152 10.44 2.72 9.80
CA ASN A 152 11.86 3.00 9.76
C ASN A 152 12.56 1.92 10.58
N MET A 153 13.40 1.13 9.93
CA MET A 153 14.21 0.11 10.58
C MET A 153 15.66 0.37 10.22
N ASP A 154 16.47 0.66 11.23
CA ASP A 154 17.89 0.99 11.08
C ASP A 154 18.17 2.15 10.09
N GLY A 155 17.27 3.12 10.01
CA GLY A 155 17.40 4.27 9.09
C GLY A 155 16.94 3.98 7.65
N HIS A 156 16.47 2.76 7.36
CA HIS A 156 16.00 2.38 6.04
C HIS A 156 14.47 2.42 5.94
N PRO A 157 13.91 2.94 4.82
CA PRO A 157 12.48 2.93 4.56
C PRO A 157 12.01 1.52 4.15
N LEU A 158 10.70 1.29 4.14
CA LEU A 158 10.09 0.01 3.82
C LEU A 158 10.54 -0.52 2.45
N LYS A 159 10.60 0.35 1.43
CA LYS A 159 11.07 -0.04 0.07
C LYS A 159 12.46 -0.69 0.05
N TYR A 160 13.31 -0.43 1.04
CA TYR A 160 14.64 -1.04 1.12
C TYR A 160 14.54 -2.55 1.35
N PHE A 161 13.56 -2.98 2.16
CA PHE A 161 13.35 -4.38 2.52
C PHE A 161 12.40 -5.08 1.54
N THR A 162 11.39 -4.36 1.04
CA THR A 162 10.34 -4.96 0.23
C THR A 162 10.54 -4.81 -1.28
N GLY A 163 11.50 -3.98 -1.70
CA GLY A 163 11.42 -3.35 -3.01
C GLY A 163 10.16 -2.47 -3.11
N ALA A 164 9.85 -2.03 -4.33
CA ALA A 164 8.63 -1.28 -4.61
C ALA A 164 8.21 -1.47 -6.08
N LEU A 165 6.91 -1.37 -6.34
CA LEU A 165 6.38 -1.34 -7.70
C LEU A 165 6.56 0.05 -8.31
N GLY A 166 6.86 0.10 -9.61
CA GLY A 166 6.75 1.33 -10.38
C GLY A 166 5.28 1.75 -10.51
N TRP A 167 5.04 3.02 -10.78
CA TRP A 167 3.71 3.55 -11.07
C TRP A 167 3.77 4.46 -12.29
N GLN A 168 2.66 4.51 -13.03
CA GLN A 168 2.50 5.36 -14.20
C GLN A 168 1.06 5.87 -14.27
N PHE A 169 0.89 7.11 -14.72
CA PHE A 169 -0.39 7.61 -15.17
C PHE A 169 -0.44 7.58 -16.70
N GLN A 170 -1.66 7.63 -17.26
CA GLN A 170 -1.88 7.71 -18.71
C GLN A 170 -1.24 6.53 -19.46
N ALA A 171 -1.39 5.32 -18.91
CA ALA A 171 -1.01 4.10 -19.61
C ALA A 171 -1.77 4.00 -20.94
N GLU A 172 -1.12 3.44 -21.95
CA GLU A 172 -1.75 3.24 -23.26
C GLU A 172 -2.87 2.19 -23.17
N ASN A 173 -3.74 2.17 -24.18
CA ASN A 173 -4.80 1.16 -24.26
C ASN A 173 -4.20 -0.22 -24.63
N ASN A 174 -4.84 -1.29 -24.15
CA ASN A 174 -4.46 -2.69 -24.43
C ASN A 174 -3.04 -3.08 -23.95
N VAL A 175 -2.54 -2.41 -22.91
CA VAL A 175 -1.30 -2.83 -22.24
C VAL A 175 -1.57 -4.15 -21.49
N PRO A 176 -0.83 -5.24 -21.80
CA PRO A 176 -0.93 -6.47 -21.03
C PRO A 176 -0.68 -6.20 -19.54
N THR A 177 -1.64 -6.58 -18.70
CA THR A 177 -1.64 -6.26 -17.28
C THR A 177 -1.77 -7.55 -16.47
N THR A 178 -0.96 -7.66 -15.42
CA THR A 178 -1.04 -8.74 -14.43
C THR A 178 -1.60 -8.16 -13.13
N PHE A 179 -2.63 -8.79 -12.59
CA PHE A 179 -3.22 -8.44 -11.30
C PHE A 179 -2.73 -9.42 -10.23
N ARG A 180 -2.44 -8.90 -9.04
CA ARG A 180 -2.02 -9.70 -7.88
C ARG A 180 -2.72 -9.20 -6.64
N GLY A 181 -3.17 -10.11 -5.80
CA GLY A 181 -3.84 -9.77 -4.55
C GLY A 181 -4.42 -10.98 -3.83
N TYR A 182 -5.19 -10.70 -2.78
CA TYR A 182 -5.80 -11.69 -1.90
C TYR A 182 -7.32 -11.68 -2.12
N PRO A 183 -7.82 -12.35 -3.17
CA PRO A 183 -9.26 -12.40 -3.45
C PRO A 183 -9.99 -13.25 -2.40
N ASP A 184 -11.13 -12.77 -1.91
CA ASP A 184 -12.07 -13.52 -1.06
C ASP A 184 -13.37 -13.86 -1.83
N GLY A 185 -13.21 -14.12 -3.13
CA GLY A 185 -14.31 -14.42 -4.06
C GLY A 185 -13.97 -14.11 -5.53
N GLY A 186 -14.94 -14.30 -6.41
CA GLY A 186 -14.81 -14.06 -7.85
C GLY A 186 -14.31 -15.29 -8.64
N GLU A 187 -13.99 -15.07 -9.92
CA GLU A 187 -13.60 -16.11 -10.88
C GLU A 187 -12.16 -15.91 -11.41
N LEU A 188 -11.23 -15.55 -10.53
CA LEU A 188 -9.81 -15.49 -10.90
C LEU A 188 -9.28 -16.91 -11.11
N ALA A 189 -8.98 -17.24 -12.37
CA ALA A 189 -8.47 -18.56 -12.74
C ALA A 189 -7.16 -18.88 -11.99
N ASN A 190 -7.06 -20.11 -11.48
CA ASN A 190 -5.92 -20.60 -10.71
C ASN A 190 -5.66 -19.89 -9.38
N CYS A 191 -6.67 -19.20 -8.81
CA CYS A 191 -6.56 -18.58 -7.49
C CYS A 191 -7.54 -19.21 -6.49
N PRO A 192 -7.12 -19.46 -5.22
CA PRO A 192 -7.97 -20.12 -4.22
C PRO A 192 -9.22 -19.34 -3.83
N ASN A 193 -9.19 -18.01 -3.96
CA ASN A 193 -10.27 -17.10 -3.54
C ASN A 193 -10.65 -17.24 -2.06
N ASP A 194 -9.65 -17.41 -1.20
CA ASP A 194 -9.79 -17.65 0.25
C ASP A 194 -9.52 -16.41 1.11
N GLY A 195 -9.20 -15.26 0.50
CA GLY A 195 -8.80 -14.02 1.18
C GLY A 195 -7.44 -14.07 1.86
N LEU A 196 -6.71 -15.18 1.73
CA LEU A 196 -5.51 -15.47 2.52
C LEU A 196 -4.27 -15.74 1.66
N THR A 197 -4.46 -16.27 0.45
CA THR A 197 -3.38 -16.67 -0.44
C THR A 197 -3.16 -15.60 -1.51
N LEU A 198 -1.89 -15.21 -1.72
CA LEU A 198 -1.54 -14.26 -2.78
C LEU A 198 -1.72 -14.91 -4.16
N CYS A 199 -2.67 -14.41 -4.93
CA CYS A 199 -2.88 -14.72 -6.35
C CYS A 199 -1.82 -13.98 -7.19
N THR A 200 -1.10 -14.70 -8.07
CA THR A 200 0.06 -14.16 -8.82
C THR A 200 0.03 -14.36 -10.32
#